data_AF-A0A0D7AWZ5-F1
#
_entry.id   AF-A0A0D7AWZ5-F1
#
_cell.length_a   1.000
_cell.length_b   1.000
_cell.length_c   1.000
_cell.angle_alpha   90.00
_cell.angle_beta   90.00
_cell.angle_gamma   90.00
#
_symmetry.space_group_name_H-M   'P 1'
#
loop_
_entity.id
_entity.type
_entity.pdbx_description
1 polymer ?
#
loop_
_entity_poly.entity_id
_entity_poly.type
_entity_poly.pdbx_seq_one_letter_code
_entity_poly.pdbx_strand_id
1 'polypeptide(L)'
;MSSPSNAQNFDVHTASPAENTIKAFVERYSHASSDLSSLGLDELMAIAGVLRQASAIIEATKDSILAFREFTPAELRSWFRRRQLTIQAYDIIHGRATDILLQEFASDDESNSNEF
;
A
#
# COMPACT_ATOMS: atom_id res chain seq x y z
N MET A 1 43.12 15.41 4.10
CA MET A 1 42.18 14.28 4.07
C MET A 1 40.80 14.86 3.86
N SER A 2 40.24 14.72 2.67
CA SER A 2 38.92 15.27 2.36
C SER A 2 37.85 14.40 3.00
N SER A 3 37.07 14.96 3.90
CA SER A 3 35.88 14.31 4.47
C SER A 3 34.97 13.83 3.32
N PRO A 4 34.36 12.64 3.41
CA PRO A 4 33.36 12.22 2.44
C PRO A 4 32.10 13.07 2.65
N SER A 5 32.03 14.20 1.96
CA SER A 5 30.84 15.00 1.79
C SER A 5 29.83 14.18 0.98
N ASN A 6 28.65 13.90 1.55
CA ASN A 6 27.38 13.50 0.91
C ASN A 6 26.71 12.17 1.31
N ALA A 7 27.10 11.49 2.41
CA ALA A 7 26.28 10.38 2.93
C ALA A 7 25.13 10.83 3.87
N GLN A 8 25.05 12.12 4.23
CA GLN A 8 24.16 12.61 5.30
C GLN A 8 22.77 13.09 4.85
N ASN A 9 22.47 13.12 3.54
CA ASN A 9 21.19 13.62 3.02
C ASN A 9 20.32 12.51 2.42
N PHE A 10 20.23 11.35 3.08
CA PHE A 10 19.17 10.39 2.77
C PHE A 10 17.91 10.83 3.51
N ASP A 11 16.98 11.46 2.79
CA ASP A 11 15.74 11.93 3.38
C ASP A 11 14.74 10.77 3.58
N VAL A 12 14.86 10.11 4.73
CA VAL A 12 13.99 8.99 5.16
C VAL A 12 12.61 9.51 5.62
N HIS A 13 12.47 10.82 5.81
CA HIS A 13 11.30 11.47 6.39
C HIS A 13 10.34 12.02 5.33
N THR A 14 10.82 12.28 4.12
CA THR A 14 9.98 12.70 3.01
C THR A 14 9.33 11.50 2.32
N ALA A 15 8.00 11.47 2.37
CA ALA A 15 7.20 10.51 1.63
C ALA A 15 7.22 10.85 0.14
N SER A 16 7.46 9.84 -0.70
CA SER A 16 7.33 9.99 -2.16
C SER A 16 5.88 10.27 -2.58
N PRO A 17 5.63 10.78 -3.79
CA PRO A 17 4.27 10.95 -4.30
C PRO A 17 3.43 9.67 -4.22
N ALA A 18 4.00 8.51 -4.55
CA ALA A 18 3.32 7.22 -4.47
C ALA A 18 2.92 6.87 -3.02
N GLU A 19 3.79 7.15 -2.05
CA GLU A 19 3.48 6.94 -0.63
C GLU A 19 2.40 7.89 -0.12
N ASN A 20 2.41 9.15 -0.57
CA ASN A 20 1.35 10.10 -0.23
C ASN A 20 0.00 9.68 -0.81
N THR A 21 -0.03 9.17 -2.05
CA THR A 21 -1.25 8.60 -2.65
C THR A 21 -1.76 7.41 -1.84
N ILE A 22 -0.88 6.48 -1.45
CA ILE A 22 -1.25 5.32 -0.62
C ILE A 22 -1.74 5.73 0.76
N LYS A 23 -1.08 6.71 1.37
CA LYS A 23 -1.53 7.27 2.65
C LYS A 23 -2.94 7.86 2.53
N ALA A 24 -3.20 8.69 1.53
CA ALA A 24 -4.52 9.29 1.32
C ALA A 24 -5.59 8.23 1.02
N PHE A 25 -5.24 7.18 0.27
CA PHE A 25 -6.11 6.03 0.03
C PHE A 25 -6.46 5.32 1.35
N VAL A 26 -5.47 4.98 2.18
CA VAL A 26 -5.72 4.34 3.48
C VAL A 26 -6.56 5.25 4.39
N GLU A 27 -6.26 6.54 4.48
CA GLU A 27 -7.02 7.49 5.30
C GLU A 27 -8.49 7.57 4.87
N ARG A 28 -8.77 7.48 3.56
CA ARG A 28 -10.13 7.49 3.02
C ARG A 28 -10.90 6.21 3.33
N TYR A 29 -10.28 5.05 3.18
CA TYR A 29 -10.99 3.77 3.20
C TYR A 29 -10.82 2.94 4.48
N SER A 30 -9.94 3.35 5.41
CA SER A 30 -9.73 2.63 6.69
C SER A 30 -10.85 2.81 7.72
N HIS A 31 -11.71 3.82 7.56
CA HIS A 31 -12.71 4.19 8.56
C HIS A 31 -14.18 4.11 8.08
N ALA A 32 -14.43 3.84 6.80
CA ALA A 32 -15.78 3.84 6.24
C ALA A 32 -16.00 2.68 5.26
N SER A 33 -16.80 1.69 5.67
CA SER A 33 -17.27 0.60 4.78
C SER A 33 -18.19 1.11 3.65
N SER A 34 -18.86 2.26 3.86
CA SER A 34 -19.69 2.91 2.84
C SER A 34 -18.87 3.41 1.65
N ASP A 35 -17.63 3.83 1.87
CA ASP A 35 -16.79 4.42 0.81
C ASP A 35 -16.15 3.32 -0.03
N LEU A 36 -15.86 2.17 0.58
CA LEU A 36 -15.32 0.98 -0.08
C LEU A 36 -16.21 0.47 -1.21
N SER A 37 -17.54 0.53 -1.07
CA SER A 37 -18.47 0.08 -2.12
C SER A 37 -18.41 0.91 -3.40
N SER A 38 -17.99 2.18 -3.29
CA SER A 38 -17.80 3.08 -4.44
C SER A 38 -16.54 2.77 -5.25
N LEU A 39 -15.60 2.01 -4.67
CA LEU A 39 -14.32 1.70 -5.30
C LEU A 39 -14.52 0.59 -6.35
N GLY A 40 -14.35 0.97 -7.61
CA GLY A 40 -14.48 0.08 -8.76
C GLY A 40 -13.20 -0.71 -9.08
N LEU A 41 -13.30 -1.67 -10.00
CA LEU A 41 -12.17 -2.53 -10.40
C LEU A 41 -11.00 -1.73 -11.04
N ASP A 42 -11.31 -0.77 -11.90
CA ASP A 42 -10.28 0.07 -12.55
C ASP A 42 -9.51 0.92 -11.53
N GLU A 43 -10.21 1.48 -10.55
CA GLU A 43 -9.61 2.25 -9.46
C GLU A 43 -8.76 1.36 -8.57
N LEU A 44 -9.23 0.14 -8.24
CA LEU A 44 -8.44 -0.85 -7.51
C LEU A 44 -7.15 -1.21 -8.24
N MET A 45 -7.22 -1.45 -9.55
CA MET A 45 -6.04 -1.76 -10.36
C MET A 45 -5.05 -0.60 -10.39
N ALA A 46 -5.54 0.63 -10.56
CA ALA A 46 -4.70 1.82 -10.53
C ALA A 46 -3.99 1.96 -9.18
N ILE A 47 -4.73 1.84 -8.07
CA ILE A 47 -4.15 1.94 -6.72
C ILE A 47 -3.20 0.77 -6.43
N ALA A 48 -3.49 -0.45 -6.89
CA ALA A 48 -2.57 -1.58 -6.76
C ALA A 48 -1.23 -1.33 -7.48
N GLY A 49 -1.26 -0.67 -8.64
CA GLY A 49 -0.06 -0.20 -9.33
C GLY A 49 0.75 0.79 -8.49
N VAL A 50 0.08 1.78 -7.90
CA VAL A 50 0.72 2.77 -7.01
C VAL A 50 1.28 2.10 -5.75
N LEU A 51 0.57 1.13 -5.17
CA LEU A 51 0.99 0.37 -4.00
C LEU A 51 2.29 -0.38 -4.26
N ARG A 52 2.40 -1.01 -5.44
CA ARG A 52 3.63 -1.69 -5.87
C ARG A 52 4.79 -0.71 -5.96
N GLN A 53 4.57 0.47 -6.52
CA GLN A 53 5.59 1.52 -6.61
C GLN A 53 6.02 2.02 -5.23
N ALA A 54 5.06 2.35 -4.35
CA ALA A 54 5.34 2.80 -2.99
C ALA A 54 6.14 1.76 -2.19
N SER A 55 5.74 0.49 -2.28
CA SER A 55 6.46 -0.62 -1.63
C SER A 55 7.90 -0.74 -2.14
N ALA A 56 8.12 -0.65 -3.44
CA ALA A 56 9.46 -0.70 -4.03
C ALA A 56 10.35 0.47 -3.55
N ILE A 57 9.80 1.69 -3.47
CA ILE A 57 10.53 2.86 -2.98
C ILE A 57 10.92 2.69 -1.50
N ILE A 58 10.01 2.18 -0.67
CA ILE A 58 10.26 1.96 0.76
C ILE A 58 11.38 0.93 0.97
N GLU A 59 11.35 -0.18 0.24
CA GLU A 59 12.39 -1.22 0.32
C GLU A 59 13.73 -0.73 -0.25
N ALA A 60 13.73 -0.03 -1.39
CA ALA A 60 14.94 0.57 -1.95
C ALA A 60 15.57 1.61 -1.01
N THR A 61 14.74 2.39 -0.30
CA THR A 61 15.22 3.33 0.73
C THR A 61 15.88 2.58 1.88
N LYS A 62 15.27 1.49 2.34
CA LYS A 62 15.82 0.63 3.40
C LYS A 62 17.17 0.03 2.99
N ASP A 63 17.25 -0.57 1.81
CA ASP A 63 18.47 -1.19 1.30
C ASP A 63 19.58 -0.15 1.10
N SER A 64 19.23 1.04 0.60
CA SER A 64 20.19 2.14 0.42
C SER A 64 20.79 2.59 1.76
N ILE A 65 19.99 2.71 2.81
CA ILE A 65 20.49 3.10 4.14
C ILE A 65 21.41 2.02 4.70
N LEU A 66 20.96 0.76 4.67
CA LEU A 66 21.69 -0.39 5.20
C LEU A 66 23.01 -0.66 4.47
N ALA A 67 23.14 -0.24 3.21
CA ALA A 67 24.40 -0.31 2.48
C ALA A 67 25.50 0.59 3.07
N PHE A 68 25.14 1.65 3.79
CA PHE A 68 26.11 2.58 4.39
C PHE A 68 26.18 2.48 5.91
N ARG A 69 25.06 2.17 6.58
CA ARG A 69 24.99 2.08 8.05
C ARG A 69 23.71 1.41 8.55
N GLU A 70 23.71 1.05 9.82
CA GLU A 70 22.50 0.66 10.53
C GLU A 70 21.50 1.84 10.65
N PHE A 71 20.22 1.48 10.81
CA PHE A 71 19.17 2.44 11.10
C PHE A 71 19.34 3.06 12.49
N THR A 72 19.09 4.37 12.60
CA THR A 72 18.78 4.94 13.89
C THR A 72 17.38 4.49 14.34
N PRO A 73 17.07 4.50 15.66
CA PRO A 73 15.74 4.16 16.14
C PRO A 73 14.61 5.01 15.53
N ALA A 74 14.89 6.28 15.19
CA ALA A 74 13.91 7.17 14.57
C ALA A 74 13.61 6.76 13.13
N GLU A 75 14.62 6.39 12.35
CA GLU A 75 14.47 5.95 10.97
C GLU A 75 13.82 4.58 10.87
N LEU A 76 14.17 3.66 11.76
CA LEU A 76 13.52 2.36 11.84
C LEU A 76 12.02 2.52 12.11
N ARG A 77 11.63 3.40 13.03
CA ARG A 77 10.23 3.74 13.29
C ARG A 77 9.55 4.37 12.07
N SER A 78 10.24 5.27 11.36
CA SER A 78 9.73 5.88 10.12
C SER A 78 9.47 4.81 9.05
N TRP A 79 10.44 3.93 8.81
CA TRP A 79 10.33 2.83 7.86
C TRP A 79 9.19 1.88 8.22
N PHE A 80 9.06 1.46 9.49
CA PHE A 80 7.95 0.62 9.94
C PHE A 80 6.59 1.28 9.70
N ARG A 81 6.44 2.59 9.98
CA ARG A 81 5.19 3.31 9.72
C ARG A 81 4.86 3.32 8.23
N ARG A 82 5.84 3.59 7.37
CA ARG A 82 5.68 3.59 5.90
C ARG A 82 5.29 2.20 5.40
N ARG A 83 5.93 1.14 5.90
CA ARG A 83 5.60 -0.24 5.55
C ARG A 83 4.20 -0.63 6.03
N GLN A 84 3.79 -0.24 7.23
CA GLN A 84 2.45 -0.51 7.75
C GLN A 84 1.36 0.10 6.85
N LEU A 85 1.58 1.32 6.31
CA LEU A 85 0.64 1.93 5.36
C LEU A 85 0.46 1.07 4.10
N THR A 86 1.54 0.50 3.57
CA THR A 86 1.43 -0.39 2.39
C THR A 86 0.68 -1.68 2.69
N ILE A 87 0.78 -2.22 3.92
CA ILE A 87 0.02 -3.39 4.35
C ILE A 87 -1.46 -3.05 4.45
N GLN A 88 -1.80 -1.94 5.12
CA GLN A 88 -3.19 -1.48 5.24
C GLN A 88 -3.84 -1.25 3.87
N ALA A 89 -3.11 -0.65 2.93
CA ALA A 89 -3.61 -0.46 1.58
C ALA A 89 -3.84 -1.78 0.85
N TYR A 90 -2.95 -2.76 1.01
CA TYR A 90 -3.14 -4.11 0.47
C TYR A 90 -4.41 -4.75 1.01
N ASP A 91 -4.64 -4.68 2.32
CA ASP A 91 -5.81 -5.31 2.97
C ASP A 91 -7.13 -4.69 2.44
N ILE A 92 -7.16 -3.37 2.27
CA ILE A 92 -8.30 -2.64 1.70
C ILE A 92 -8.58 -3.10 0.25
N ILE A 93 -7.53 -3.13 -0.59
CA ILE A 93 -7.63 -3.54 -2.00
C ILE A 93 -8.10 -5.00 -2.09
N HIS A 94 -7.48 -5.88 -1.31
CA HIS A 94 -7.79 -7.31 -1.30
C HIS A 94 -9.23 -7.58 -0.85
N GLY A 95 -9.65 -6.93 0.24
CA GLY A 95 -11.02 -7.04 0.75
C GLY A 95 -12.03 -6.64 -0.32
N ARG A 96 -11.87 -5.45 -0.91
CA ARG A 96 -12.81 -4.97 -1.93
C ARG A 96 -12.79 -5.81 -3.21
N ALA A 97 -11.63 -6.26 -3.67
CA ALA A 97 -11.54 -7.15 -4.83
C ALA A 97 -12.27 -8.47 -4.58
N THR A 98 -12.16 -9.02 -3.37
CA THR A 98 -12.90 -10.22 -2.97
C THR A 98 -14.40 -9.98 -2.99
N ASP A 99 -14.88 -8.86 -2.44
CA ASP A 99 -16.29 -8.50 -2.46
C ASP A 99 -16.86 -8.40 -3.88
N ILE A 100 -16.10 -7.80 -4.81
CA ILE A 100 -16.49 -7.70 -6.23
C ILE A 100 -16.62 -9.09 -6.86
N LEU A 101 -15.65 -9.98 -6.61
CA LEU A 101 -15.69 -11.35 -7.13
C LEU A 101 -16.89 -12.12 -6.56
N LEU A 102 -17.18 -11.97 -5.27
CA LEU A 102 -18.36 -12.59 -4.67
C LEU A 102 -19.66 -12.04 -5.29
N GLN A 103 -19.74 -10.73 -5.55
CA GLN A 103 -20.92 -10.14 -6.19
C GLN A 103 -21.14 -10.66 -7.62
N GLU A 104 -20.06 -10.83 -8.39
CA GLU A 104 -20.15 -11.29 -9.78
C GLU A 104 -20.48 -12.79 -9.88
N PHE A 105 -19.89 -13.62 -9.00
CA PHE A 105 -19.93 -15.07 -9.13
C PHE A 105 -20.80 -15.81 -8.09
N ALA A 106 -21.26 -15.17 -7.02
CA ALA A 106 -22.18 -15.82 -6.07
C ALA A 106 -23.62 -15.96 -6.62
N SER A 107 -23.95 -15.24 -7.70
CA SER A 107 -25.26 -15.27 -8.36
C SER A 107 -25.50 -16.53 -9.20
N ASP A 108 -24.43 -17.25 -9.59
CA ASP A 108 -24.52 -18.38 -10.52
C ASP A 108 -24.93 -19.71 -9.84
N ASP A 109 -24.89 -19.78 -8.50
CA ASP A 109 -25.14 -21.04 -7.76
C ASP A 109 -26.61 -21.22 -7.32
N GLU A 110 -27.44 -20.16 -7.34
CA GLU A 110 -28.85 -20.24 -6.92
C GLU A 110 -29.86 -20.60 -8.03
N SER A 111 -29.45 -20.64 -9.31
CA SER A 111 -30.37 -20.93 -10.43
C SER A 111 -30.47 -22.42 -10.81
N ASN A 112 -29.76 -23.33 -10.14
CA ASN A 112 -29.70 -24.74 -10.52
C ASN A 112 -30.27 -25.73 -9.49
N SER A 113 -31.08 -25.25 -8.55
CA SER A 113 -31.78 -26.10 -7.58
C SER A 113 -33.24 -26.35 -8.00
N ASN A 114 -33.41 -27.20 -9.03
CA ASN A 114 -34.56 -28.09 -9.33
C ASN A 114 -35.98 -27.61 -8.90
N GLU A 115 -36.88 -27.18 -9.81
CA GLU A 115 -37.54 -28.02 -10.83
C GLU A 115 -37.08 -29.48 -10.87
N PHE A 116 -37.62 -30.35 -10.01
CA PHE A 116 -37.95 -31.76 -10.29
C PHE A 116 -38.81 -32.35 -9.16
#